data_AF-A0A7J3T455-F1
#
_entry.id   AF-A0A7J3T455-F1
#
_cell.length_a   1.000
_cell.length_b   1.000
_cell.length_c   1.000
_cell.angle_alpha   90.00
_cell.angle_beta   90.00
_cell.angle_gamma   90.00
#
_symmetry.space_group_name_H-M   'P 1'
#
loop_
_entity.id
_entity.type
_entity.pdbx_description
1 polymer ?
#
loop_
_entity_poly.entity_id
_entity_poly.type
_entity_poly.pdbx_seq_one_letter_code
_entity_poly.pdbx_strand_id
1 'polypeptide(L)'
;MVELKTRITEAGILQVPKELVEVFGQDMKMITGTTAAILFPAGISYEDVMRSLEIIRADLQFRLSKERVKTKPSGKAATGRVAKVEIKKSRSRKHQKSV
;
A
#
# COMPACT_ATOMS: atom_id res chain seq x y z
N MET A 1 -2.25 -8.92 -11.03
CA MET A 1 -0.94 -9.48 -10.64
C MET A 1 -1.16 -10.71 -9.77
N VAL A 2 -0.50 -11.82 -10.08
CA VAL A 2 -0.54 -13.08 -9.31
C VAL A 2 0.70 -13.13 -8.41
N GLU A 3 0.55 -13.59 -7.17
CA GLU A 3 1.67 -13.82 -6.25
C GLU A 3 1.93 -15.33 -6.17
N LEU A 4 3.15 -15.74 -6.49
CA LEU A 4 3.58 -17.14 -6.43
C LEU A 4 4.70 -17.27 -5.40
N LYS A 5 4.55 -18.21 -4.48
CA LYS A 5 5.60 -18.53 -3.49
C LYS A 5 6.42 -19.69 -4.02
N THR A 6 7.71 -19.47 -4.21
CA THR A 6 8.68 -20.52 -4.51
C THR A 6 9.69 -20.62 -3.37
N ARG A 7 10.31 -21.81 -3.23
CA ARG A 7 11.36 -22.07 -2.25
C ARG A 7 12.67 -22.30 -3.01
N ILE A 8 13.74 -21.70 -2.50
CA ILE A 8 15.10 -22.10 -2.86
C ILE A 8 15.38 -23.37 -2.08
N THR A 9 15.78 -24.42 -2.79
CA THR A 9 16.16 -25.70 -2.17
C THR A 9 17.48 -25.57 -1.41
N GLU A 10 17.80 -26.52 -0.54
CA GLU A 10 19.08 -26.56 0.18
C GLU A 10 20.29 -26.59 -0.76
N ALA A 11 20.11 -27.09 -1.99
CA ALA A 11 21.11 -27.09 -3.04
C ALA A 11 21.26 -25.74 -3.79
N GLY A 12 20.57 -24.68 -3.35
CA GLY A 12 20.58 -23.37 -4.01
C GLY A 12 19.80 -23.32 -5.34
N ILE A 13 19.02 -24.36 -5.65
CA ILE A 13 18.20 -24.42 -6.87
C ILE A 13 16.89 -23.70 -6.63
N LEU A 14 16.59 -22.70 -7.47
CA LEU A 14 15.29 -22.05 -7.54
C LEU A 14 14.32 -22.93 -8.32
N GLN A 15 13.32 -23.49 -7.66
CA GLN A 15 12.26 -24.23 -8.34
C GLN A 15 11.31 -23.23 -9.00
N VAL A 16 11.33 -23.16 -10.33
CA VAL A 16 10.37 -22.33 -11.08
C VAL A 16 9.06 -23.11 -11.18
N PRO A 17 7.93 -22.60 -10.63
CA PRO A 17 6.64 -23.26 -10.76
C PRO A 17 6.27 -23.49 -12.22
N LYS A 18 5.54 -24.56 -12.52
CA LYS A 18 5.18 -24.93 -13.91
C LYS A 18 4.42 -23.81 -14.61
N GLU A 19 3.59 -23.09 -13.87
CA GLU A 19 2.81 -21.95 -14.34
C GLU A 19 3.72 -20.82 -14.86
N LEU A 20 4.91 -20.64 -14.26
CA LEU A 20 5.87 -19.66 -14.75
C LEU A 20 6.57 -20.14 -16.02
N VAL A 21 6.88 -21.44 -16.12
CA VAL A 21 7.47 -22.02 -17.34
C VAL A 21 6.48 -21.93 -18.51
N GLU A 22 5.20 -22.16 -18.27
CA GLU A 22 4.15 -22.06 -19.29
C GLU A 22 4.00 -20.62 -19.81
N VAL A 23 4.12 -19.62 -18.92
CA VAL A 23 3.95 -18.20 -19.29
C VAL A 23 5.21 -17.62 -19.92
N PHE A 24 6.39 -17.94 -19.38
CA PHE A 24 7.67 -17.33 -19.80
C PHE A 24 8.43 -18.14 -20.85
N GLY A 25 8.06 -19.40 -21.07
CA GLY A 25 8.78 -20.31 -21.94
C GLY A 25 10.02 -20.92 -21.28
N GLN A 26 10.82 -21.63 -22.08
CA GLN A 26 12.01 -22.35 -21.60
C GLN A 26 13.20 -21.43 -21.34
N ASP A 27 13.30 -20.32 -22.07
CA ASP A 27 14.44 -19.39 -22.00
C ASP A 27 14.06 -18.10 -21.28
N MET A 28 14.74 -17.84 -20.16
CA MET A 28 14.49 -16.68 -19.32
C MET A 28 15.75 -15.89 -19.04
N LYS A 29 15.58 -14.59 -18.85
CA LYS A 29 16.60 -13.67 -18.33
C LYS A 29 16.21 -13.24 -16.92
N MET A 30 17.23 -13.12 -16.06
CA MET A 30 17.07 -12.64 -14.70
C MET A 30 17.98 -11.44 -14.45
N ILE A 31 17.43 -10.37 -13.89
CA ILE A 31 18.17 -9.21 -13.39
C ILE A 31 18.00 -9.16 -11.88
N THR A 32 19.10 -9.19 -11.13
CA THR A 32 19.10 -9.20 -9.66
C THR A 32 19.57 -7.86 -9.09
N GLY A 33 18.85 -7.33 -8.11
CA GLY A 33 19.27 -6.22 -7.24
C GLY A 33 19.49 -6.68 -5.80
N THR A 34 19.72 -5.73 -4.88
CA THR A 34 19.98 -6.03 -3.45
C THR A 34 18.80 -6.64 -2.71
N THR A 35 17.57 -6.41 -3.17
CA THR A 35 16.35 -6.78 -2.42
C THR A 35 15.29 -7.47 -3.29
N ALA A 36 15.44 -7.42 -4.61
CA ALA A 36 14.49 -8.01 -5.56
C ALA A 36 15.20 -8.48 -6.83
N ALA A 37 14.57 -9.40 -7.54
CA ALA A 37 14.98 -9.84 -8.87
C ALA A 37 13.80 -9.76 -9.84
N ILE A 38 14.10 -9.55 -11.12
CA ILE A 38 13.13 -9.49 -12.21
C ILE A 38 13.44 -10.65 -13.15
N LEU A 39 12.41 -11.46 -13.45
CA LEU A 39 12.47 -12.59 -14.37
C LEU A 39 11.55 -12.32 -15.56
N PHE A 40 12.04 -12.53 -16.79
CA PHE A 40 11.28 -12.29 -18.02
C PHE A 40 11.80 -13.18 -19.17
N PRO A 41 11.03 -13.38 -20.26
CA PRO A 41 11.46 -14.24 -21.37
C PRO A 41 12.69 -13.66 -22.08
N ALA A 42 13.60 -14.52 -22.53
CA ALA A 42 14.86 -14.09 -23.13
C ALA A 42 14.70 -13.29 -24.43
N GLY A 43 13.60 -13.50 -25.17
CA GLY A 43 13.32 -12.83 -26.44
C GLY A 43 12.68 -11.43 -26.33
N ILE A 44 12.37 -10.94 -25.13
CA ILE A 44 11.68 -9.66 -24.94
C ILE A 44 12.68 -8.50 -24.85
N SER A 45 12.31 -7.37 -25.46
CA SER A 45 13.08 -6.13 -25.44
C SER A 45 13.08 -5.49 -24.05
N TYR A 46 14.14 -4.75 -23.70
CA TYR A 46 14.18 -4.05 -22.41
C TYR A 46 13.11 -2.94 -22.34
N GLU A 47 12.74 -2.34 -23.47
CA GLU A 47 11.69 -1.35 -23.58
C GLU A 47 10.31 -1.91 -23.17
N ASP A 48 10.00 -3.14 -23.59
CA ASP A 48 8.75 -3.82 -23.21
C ASP A 48 8.78 -4.27 -21.73
N VAL A 49 9.94 -4.72 -21.25
CA VAL A 49 10.15 -5.01 -19.82
C VAL A 49 9.91 -3.76 -18.98
N MET A 50 10.49 -2.62 -19.38
CA MET A 50 10.34 -1.34 -18.67
C MET A 50 8.88 -0.89 -18.62
N ARG A 51 8.14 -0.97 -19.74
CA ARG A 51 6.69 -0.68 -19.77
C ARG A 51 5.90 -1.56 -18.79
N SER A 52 6.27 -2.84 -18.69
CA SER A 52 5.63 -3.75 -17.74
C SER A 52 5.96 -3.38 -16.28
N LEU A 53 7.21 -2.98 -16.01
CA LEU A 53 7.65 -2.55 -14.68
C LEU A 53 6.96 -1.27 -14.20
N GLU A 54 6.58 -0.35 -15.09
CA GLU A 54 5.80 0.84 -14.74
C GLU A 54 4.42 0.47 -14.16
N ILE A 55 3.75 -0.51 -14.77
CA ILE A 55 2.46 -1.02 -14.29
C ILE A 55 2.63 -1.72 -12.94
N ILE A 56 3.65 -2.57 -12.80
CA ILE A 56 3.95 -3.26 -11.55
C ILE A 56 4.27 -2.25 -10.44
N ARG A 57 5.07 -1.22 -10.74
CA ARG A 57 5.40 -0.15 -9.80
C ARG A 57 4.14 0.59 -9.33
N ALA A 58 3.22 0.92 -10.23
CA ALA A 58 1.97 1.58 -9.88
C ALA A 58 1.11 0.71 -8.93
N ASP A 59 1.02 -0.61 -9.19
CA ASP A 59 0.31 -1.54 -8.29
C ASP A 59 0.97 -1.64 -6.91
N LEU A 60 2.30 -1.73 -6.85
CA LEU A 60 3.04 -1.77 -5.58
C LEU A 60 2.86 -0.49 -4.77
N GLN A 61 2.89 0.68 -5.42
CA GLN A 61 2.60 1.96 -4.78
C GLN A 61 1.18 2.00 -4.22
N PHE A 62 0.21 1.48 -4.95
CA PHE A 62 -1.17 1.37 -4.49
C PHE A 62 -1.30 0.44 -3.27
N ARG A 63 -0.65 -0.73 -3.27
CA ARG A 63 -0.64 -1.63 -2.11
C ARG A 63 0.01 -1.00 -0.88
N LEU A 64 1.16 -0.34 -1.05
CA LEU A 64 1.84 0.38 0.02
C LEU A 64 0.94 1.47 0.62
N SER A 65 0.16 2.17 -0.22
CA SER A 65 -0.79 3.18 0.25
C SER A 65 -1.88 2.57 1.14
N LYS A 66 -2.34 1.34 0.86
CA LYS A 66 -3.35 0.64 1.65
C LYS A 66 -2.81 0.11 2.98
N GLU A 67 -1.56 -0.35 3.01
CA GLU A 67 -0.92 -0.82 4.25
C GLU A 67 -0.78 0.32 5.27
N ARG A 68 -0.41 1.52 4.81
CA ARG A 68 -0.29 2.72 5.66
C ARG A 68 -1.61 3.18 6.28
N VAL A 69 -2.75 2.82 5.69
CA VAL A 69 -4.07 3.16 6.23
C VAL A 69 -4.47 2.22 7.37
N LYS A 70 -4.00 0.97 7.38
CA LYS A 70 -4.32 -0.04 8.40
C LYS A 70 -3.59 0.16 9.74
N THR A 71 -2.51 0.94 9.77
CA THR A 71 -1.66 1.12 10.97
C THR A 71 -2.01 2.35 11.80
N LYS A 72 -3.00 3.18 11.41
CA LYS A 72 -3.53 4.21 12.30
C LYS A 72 -4.58 3.59 13.21
N PRO A 73 -4.38 3.51 14.54
CA PRO A 73 -5.45 3.12 15.44
C PRO A 73 -6.56 4.16 15.31
N SER A 74 -7.74 3.71 14.92
CA SER A 74 -8.99 4.47 14.95
C SER A 74 -9.39 4.71 16.41
N GLY A 75 -8.68 5.61 17.08
CA GLY A 75 -9.11 6.22 18.34
C GLY A 75 -10.23 7.22 18.07
N LYS A 76 -11.43 6.73 17.76
CA LYS A 76 -12.68 7.46 17.92
C LYS A 76 -13.74 6.53 18.50
N ALA A 77 -13.57 6.22 19.79
CA ALA A 77 -14.67 5.86 20.68
C ALA A 77 -14.74 6.93 21.77
N ALA A 78 -15.54 7.97 21.51
CA ALA A 78 -16.07 8.87 22.53
C ALA A 78 -17.50 9.23 22.12
N THR A 79 -18.38 8.24 22.36
CA THR A 79 -19.64 8.35 23.10
C THR A 79 -20.54 9.58 22.87
N GLY A 80 -21.71 9.32 22.28
CA GLY A 80 -23.00 9.68 22.91
C GLY A 80 -23.55 11.09 22.72
N ARG A 81 -24.60 11.20 21.88
CA ARG A 81 -25.57 12.31 21.84
C ARG A 81 -26.26 12.49 23.20
N VAL A 82 -26.44 13.74 23.65
CA VAL A 82 -27.74 14.24 24.14
C VAL A 82 -27.87 15.73 23.81
N ALA A 83 -28.92 16.10 23.09
CA ALA A 83 -29.38 17.47 22.95
C ALA A 83 -30.44 17.75 24.02
N LYS A 84 -30.40 18.91 24.69
CA LYS A 84 -31.59 19.75 25.01
C LYS A 84 -31.25 21.01 25.83
N VAL A 85 -31.65 22.13 25.25
CA VAL A 85 -32.53 23.19 25.81
C VAL A 85 -31.95 24.29 26.71
N GLU A 86 -32.21 25.51 26.22
CA GLU A 86 -32.17 26.84 26.84
C GLU A 86 -32.56 26.92 28.32
N ILE A 87 -31.87 27.81 29.07
CA ILE A 87 -32.53 28.70 30.05
C ILE A 87 -31.96 30.13 29.95
N LYS A 88 -32.90 31.09 29.86
CA LYS A 88 -32.75 32.55 29.78
C LYS A 88 -32.27 33.21 31.08
N LYS A 89 -31.86 34.49 30.92
CA LYS A 89 -31.69 35.61 31.88
C LYS A 89 -30.26 35.70 32.43
N SER A 90 -29.58 36.85 32.44
CA SER A 90 -30.07 38.15 32.90
C SER A 90 -29.18 39.30 32.40
N ARG A 91 -29.83 40.41 32.03
CA ARG A 91 -29.22 41.73 31.95
C ARG A 91 -28.59 42.11 33.31
N SER A 92 -27.38 42.67 33.29
CA SER A 92 -26.98 43.65 34.30
C SER A 92 -25.98 44.64 33.71
N ARG A 93 -26.50 45.83 33.37
CA ARG A 93 -25.72 47.06 33.27
C ARG A 93 -25.30 47.43 34.70
N LYS A 94 -24.02 47.73 34.95
CA LYS A 94 -23.58 48.87 35.79
C LYS A 94 -22.07 48.93 35.94
N HIS A 95 -21.57 50.16 35.75
CA HIS A 95 -20.36 50.85 36.25
C HIS A 95 -19.75 51.59 35.05
N GLN A 96 -19.85 52.90 34.82
CA GLN A 96 -20.14 54.08 35.63
C GLN A 96 -19.40 54.16 36.98
N LYS A 97 -18.20 54.74 36.92
CA LYS A 97 -17.57 55.69 37.87
C LYS A 97 -16.60 56.53 37.01
N SER A 98 -16.76 57.84 36.75
CA SER A 98 -16.69 59.04 37.60
C SER A 98 -15.36 59.20 38.34
N VAL A 99 -14.46 60.07 37.86
CA VAL A 99 -14.09 61.39 38.43
C VAL A 99 -13.63 62.27 37.26
#